data_AF-A0A383VBG9-F1
#
_entry.id   AF-A0A383VBG9-F1
#
_cell.length_a   1.000
_cell.length_b   1.000
_cell.length_c   1.000
_cell.angle_alpha   90.00
_cell.angle_beta   90.00
_cell.angle_gamma   90.00
#
_symmetry.space_group_name_H-M   'P 1'
#
loop_
_entity.id
_entity.type
_entity.pdbx_description
1 polymer ?
#
loop_
_entity_poly.entity_id
_entity_poly.type
_entity_poly.pdbx_seq_one_letter_code
_entity_poly.pdbx_strand_id
1 'polypeptide(L)'
;MPKQQESSVAAAAAAAAAAAAAAAAAAATAAAAAAGSVDSSSGAAAAALPELQQQLSAASAFRHLSQLAAHSSSSSSSSSWNHSPHQLPPNIQPALEIPSHKIEEGLPEVTAWLRRESGTNFCSKLRKRGHTPCVLFSLPGNTALSLSLDAKDAARLVREYGRNGLQAQVLRLNIQQEPPTSSSSSGEQQQQQQQQQQQQQQPLASVRVLPKEVHMNAVSLDVENFRLMFCPPDRLVTVETPVKIWNADIAPGVKAGGWLHVVNRTVPLLCEGWAVRPYLELDVRNMRVKDVVRFRDVPLPQGCKLKVKDPLQPVVRCAARVGGD
;
A
#
# COMPACT_ATOMS: atom_id res chain seq x y z
N MET A 1 -49.90 13.60 -17.67
CA MET A 1 -49.56 14.12 -16.33
C MET A 1 -49.68 13.01 -15.30
N PRO A 2 -48.56 12.51 -14.75
CA PRO A 2 -48.54 11.87 -13.44
C PRO A 2 -47.61 12.68 -12.50
N LYS A 3 -48.17 13.31 -11.47
CA LYS A 3 -47.40 14.07 -10.45
C LYS A 3 -47.87 13.79 -9.01
N GLN A 4 -48.61 12.70 -8.81
CA GLN A 4 -49.30 12.44 -7.54
C GLN A 4 -48.83 11.13 -6.85
N GLN A 5 -47.76 10.49 -7.33
CA GLN A 5 -47.28 9.22 -6.75
C GLN A 5 -45.90 9.30 -6.07
N GLU A 6 -45.21 10.44 -6.12
CA GLU A 6 -43.88 10.61 -5.49
C GLU A 6 -43.93 11.10 -4.03
N SER A 7 -45.06 11.65 -3.55
CA SER A 7 -45.12 12.26 -2.22
C SER A 7 -45.31 11.28 -1.05
N SER A 8 -45.76 10.05 -1.29
CA SER A 8 -45.96 9.06 -0.22
C SER A 8 -44.71 8.26 0.14
N VAL A 9 -43.74 8.15 -0.76
CA VAL A 9 -42.48 7.40 -0.53
C VAL A 9 -41.48 8.22 0.29
N ALA A 10 -41.49 9.55 0.15
CA ALA A 10 -40.64 10.46 0.92
C ALA A 10 -41.01 10.50 2.42
N ALA A 11 -42.29 10.34 2.77
CA ALA A 11 -42.73 10.30 4.16
C ALA A 11 -42.35 9.00 4.88
N ALA A 12 -42.31 7.87 4.16
CA ALA A 12 -41.87 6.58 4.72
C ALA A 12 -40.36 6.53 4.99
N ALA A 13 -39.55 7.22 4.18
CA ALA A 13 -38.09 7.30 4.37
C ALA A 13 -37.68 8.18 5.57
N ALA A 14 -38.46 9.23 5.89
CA ALA A 14 -38.21 10.09 7.05
C ALA A 14 -38.50 9.39 8.39
N ALA A 15 -39.49 8.49 8.45
CA ALA A 15 -39.80 7.72 9.65
C ALA A 15 -38.73 6.65 9.97
N ALA A 16 -38.08 6.08 8.96
CA ALA A 16 -36.99 5.11 9.14
C ALA A 16 -35.69 5.76 9.68
N ALA A 17 -35.44 7.03 9.37
CA ALA A 17 -34.28 7.77 9.86
C ALA A 17 -34.37 8.13 11.36
N ALA A 18 -35.58 8.30 11.90
CA ALA A 18 -35.79 8.60 13.32
C ALA A 18 -35.59 7.37 14.23
N ALA A 19 -35.84 6.15 13.73
CA ALA A 19 -35.64 4.92 14.48
C ALA A 19 -34.15 4.53 14.64
N ALA A 20 -33.28 4.95 13.72
CA ALA A 20 -31.84 4.67 13.78
C ALA A 20 -31.08 5.58 14.78
N ALA A 21 -31.61 6.77 15.08
CA ALA A 21 -31.00 7.69 16.05
C ALA A 21 -31.20 7.26 17.51
N ALA A 22 -32.25 6.49 17.82
CA ALA A 22 -32.51 5.99 19.16
C ALA A 22 -31.64 4.77 19.55
N ALA A 23 -31.11 4.03 18.58
CA ALA A 23 -30.25 2.87 18.83
C ALA A 23 -28.79 3.24 19.16
N ALA A 24 -28.34 4.45 18.80
CA ALA A 24 -26.98 4.92 19.07
C ALA A 24 -26.79 5.49 20.49
N ALA A 25 -27.88 5.87 21.17
CA ALA A 25 -27.81 6.40 22.54
C ALA A 25 -27.75 5.31 23.63
N ALA A 26 -28.04 4.04 23.29
CA ALA A 26 -28.01 2.92 24.24
C ALA A 26 -26.64 2.22 24.35
N ALA A 27 -25.67 2.54 23.48
CA ALA A 27 -24.33 1.94 23.48
C ALA A 27 -23.28 2.76 24.25
N ALA A 28 -23.62 3.98 24.70
CA ALA A 28 -22.70 4.86 25.43
C ALA A 28 -22.73 4.68 26.96
N THR A 29 -23.55 3.78 27.50
CA THR A 29 -23.70 3.51 28.95
C THR A 29 -23.19 2.13 29.38
N ALA A 30 -22.41 1.44 28.55
CA ALA A 30 -21.84 0.11 28.89
C ALA A 30 -20.29 0.07 28.98
N ALA A 31 -19.60 1.22 28.91
CA ALA A 31 -18.13 1.29 28.96
C ALA A 31 -17.61 2.20 30.09
N ALA A 32 -18.33 2.25 31.21
CA ALA A 32 -17.94 2.96 32.43
C ALA A 32 -18.06 2.09 33.70
N ALA A 33 -17.73 0.80 33.59
CA ALA A 33 -17.89 -0.16 34.70
C ALA A 33 -16.72 -1.16 34.88
N ALA A 34 -15.49 -0.80 34.50
CA ALA A 34 -14.33 -1.68 34.75
C ALA A 34 -13.01 -0.91 34.99
N ALA A 35 -12.99 -0.03 36.00
CA ALA A 35 -11.77 0.39 36.69
C ALA A 35 -12.18 1.14 37.97
N GLY A 36 -12.13 0.47 39.13
CA GLY A 36 -12.34 1.14 40.41
C GLY A 36 -12.75 0.24 41.57
N SER A 37 -11.82 -0.56 42.08
CA SER A 37 -11.66 -0.82 43.53
C SER A 37 -10.52 -1.83 43.70
N VAL A 38 -9.48 -1.48 44.45
CA VAL A 38 -9.38 -1.89 45.85
C VAL A 38 -8.28 -1.13 46.58
N ASP A 39 -8.64 -0.88 47.83
CA ASP A 39 -8.00 -0.19 48.94
C ASP A 39 -6.72 -0.89 49.44
N SER A 40 -5.87 -0.15 50.16
CA SER A 40 -4.88 -0.72 51.08
C SER A 40 -4.37 0.34 52.06
N SER A 41 -4.92 0.32 53.26
CA SER A 41 -4.36 0.87 54.49
C SER A 41 -3.34 -0.08 55.14
N SER A 42 -2.22 0.49 55.58
CA SER A 42 -1.38 0.15 56.76
C SER A 42 -1.42 -1.23 57.44
N GLY A 43 -0.22 -1.77 57.73
CA GLY A 43 0.07 -2.36 59.06
C GLY A 43 0.76 -3.73 59.13
N ALA A 44 2.09 -3.69 59.33
CA ALA A 44 2.91 -4.51 60.24
C ALA A 44 3.07 -6.06 60.13
N ALA A 45 4.33 -6.45 60.38
CA ALA A 45 4.83 -7.67 61.06
C ALA A 45 5.42 -8.84 60.23
N ALA A 46 6.77 -8.86 60.24
CA ALA A 46 7.65 -9.93 60.72
C ALA A 46 7.76 -11.31 60.02
N ALA A 47 9.02 -11.59 59.64
CA ALA A 47 9.79 -12.83 59.85
C ALA A 47 9.82 -13.96 58.78
N ALA A 48 11.07 -14.40 58.53
CA ALA A 48 11.58 -15.70 58.09
C ALA A 48 11.96 -15.93 56.59
N LEU A 49 13.27 -16.15 56.40
CA LEU A 49 14.08 -16.73 55.30
C LEU A 49 13.80 -18.25 55.08
N PRO A 50 14.48 -19.02 54.17
CA PRO A 50 14.99 -18.82 52.78
C PRO A 50 14.75 -20.09 51.86
N GLU A 51 15.60 -20.30 50.81
CA GLU A 51 15.83 -21.51 49.94
C GLU A 51 14.95 -21.66 48.66
N LEU A 52 15.41 -21.94 47.41
CA LEU A 52 16.64 -22.44 46.74
C LEU A 52 16.70 -21.79 45.33
N GLN A 53 17.75 -21.07 44.92
CA GLN A 53 18.92 -21.56 44.16
C GLN A 53 18.59 -22.41 42.91
N GLN A 54 18.72 -21.83 41.70
CA GLN A 54 19.73 -22.22 40.69
C GLN A 54 19.68 -21.30 39.45
N GLN A 55 20.70 -20.44 39.32
CA GLN A 55 21.12 -19.85 38.05
C GLN A 55 21.71 -20.96 37.16
N LEU A 56 21.55 -20.87 35.83
CA LEU A 56 22.65 -21.17 34.90
C LEU A 56 22.43 -20.44 33.57
N SER A 57 23.49 -19.74 33.21
CA SER A 57 23.68 -18.76 32.13
C SER A 57 23.77 -19.39 30.74
N ALA A 58 23.20 -18.68 29.76
CA ALA A 58 23.38 -18.89 28.34
C ALA A 58 24.85 -18.62 27.90
N ALA A 59 25.72 -19.64 27.93
CA ALA A 59 27.08 -19.52 27.38
C ALA A 59 27.82 -20.84 27.04
N SER A 60 27.13 -22.00 26.91
CA SER A 60 27.83 -23.30 26.73
C SER A 60 27.32 -24.20 25.58
N ALA A 61 26.47 -23.72 24.69
CA ALA A 61 25.90 -24.54 23.60
C ALA A 61 26.70 -24.54 22.28
N PHE A 62 27.90 -23.96 22.21
CA PHE A 62 28.61 -23.71 20.94
C PHE A 62 29.93 -24.48 20.73
N ARG A 63 30.21 -25.55 21.50
CA ARG A 63 31.49 -26.29 21.39
C ARG A 63 31.39 -27.79 21.12
N HIS A 64 30.22 -28.33 20.78
CA HIS A 64 30.07 -29.78 20.59
C HIS A 64 29.73 -30.25 19.16
N LEU A 65 29.89 -29.40 18.14
CA LEU A 65 29.59 -29.78 16.75
C LEU A 65 30.78 -29.65 15.78
N SER A 66 32.01 -29.94 16.23
CA SER A 66 33.21 -29.81 15.39
C SER A 66 34.23 -30.96 15.52
N GLN A 67 33.82 -32.18 15.91
CA GLN A 67 34.76 -33.31 16.10
C GLN A 67 34.32 -34.65 15.46
N LEU A 68 33.64 -34.63 14.31
CA LEU A 68 33.35 -35.85 13.54
C LEU A 68 33.71 -35.75 12.04
N ALA A 69 34.75 -34.99 11.71
CA ALA A 69 35.28 -34.94 10.34
C ALA A 69 36.81 -35.04 10.35
N ALA A 70 37.32 -36.22 10.71
CA ALA A 70 38.67 -36.66 10.35
C ALA A 70 38.69 -38.20 10.36
N HIS A 71 39.48 -38.78 9.47
CA HIS A 71 39.75 -40.22 9.21
C HIS A 71 38.88 -40.91 8.15
N SER A 72 39.25 -40.77 6.87
CA SER A 72 39.55 -41.92 6.00
C SER A 72 40.12 -41.45 4.65
N SER A 73 41.35 -41.85 4.36
CA SER A 73 42.05 -41.63 3.08
C SER A 73 41.80 -42.75 2.07
N SER A 74 41.89 -42.37 0.79
CA SER A 74 42.19 -43.15 -0.42
C SER A 74 41.20 -44.19 -0.95
N SER A 75 40.56 -43.87 -2.09
CA SER A 75 40.80 -44.62 -3.33
C SER A 75 40.21 -43.88 -4.54
N SER A 76 41.00 -43.84 -5.60
CA SER A 76 40.68 -43.28 -6.90
C SER A 76 39.85 -44.29 -7.69
N SER A 77 38.65 -43.92 -8.11
CA SER A 77 37.96 -44.62 -9.19
C SER A 77 37.06 -43.63 -9.92
N SER A 78 37.45 -43.35 -11.16
CA SER A 78 36.66 -42.67 -12.17
C SER A 78 35.31 -43.36 -12.32
N SER A 79 34.24 -42.71 -11.89
CA SER A 79 32.88 -43.10 -12.22
C SER A 79 32.21 -41.90 -12.88
N SER A 80 31.71 -42.14 -14.09
CA SER A 80 30.87 -41.25 -14.87
C SER A 80 29.70 -40.79 -14.00
N TRP A 81 29.58 -39.48 -13.78
CA TRP A 81 28.44 -38.88 -13.08
C TRP A 81 27.25 -38.90 -14.02
N ASN A 82 26.59 -40.06 -14.12
CA ASN A 82 25.26 -40.16 -14.67
C ASN A 82 24.30 -39.66 -13.59
N HIS A 83 24.16 -38.34 -13.47
CA HIS A 83 23.10 -37.74 -12.68
C HIS A 83 21.86 -37.63 -13.56
N SER A 84 20.97 -38.61 -13.42
CA SER A 84 19.56 -38.40 -13.74
C SER A 84 19.14 -37.10 -13.04
N PRO A 85 18.53 -36.14 -13.75
CA PRO A 85 18.05 -34.94 -13.09
C PRO A 85 17.01 -35.39 -12.09
N HIS A 86 17.31 -35.22 -10.80
CA HIS A 86 16.29 -35.20 -9.76
C HIS A 86 15.26 -34.17 -10.21
N GLN A 87 14.16 -34.65 -10.78
CA GLN A 87 12.98 -33.84 -11.01
C GLN A 87 12.52 -33.39 -9.63
N LEU A 88 12.85 -32.13 -9.31
CA LEU A 88 12.09 -31.39 -8.32
C LEU A 88 10.61 -31.54 -8.69
N PRO A 89 9.72 -31.90 -7.75
CA PRO A 89 8.31 -31.98 -8.06
C PRO A 89 7.87 -30.64 -8.67
N PRO A 90 7.24 -30.63 -9.85
CA PRO A 90 6.68 -29.41 -10.36
C PRO A 90 5.59 -29.01 -9.36
N ASN A 91 5.66 -27.78 -8.88
CA ASN A 91 4.52 -27.09 -8.29
C ASN A 91 4.25 -27.37 -6.78
N ILE A 92 5.26 -27.19 -5.92
CA ILE A 92 4.97 -26.64 -4.59
C ILE A 92 4.90 -25.12 -4.76
N GLN A 93 3.75 -24.63 -5.23
CA GLN A 93 3.43 -23.23 -4.97
C GLN A 93 3.25 -23.15 -3.45
N PRO A 94 4.05 -22.35 -2.70
CA PRO A 94 3.63 -22.01 -1.36
C PRO A 94 2.20 -21.48 -1.51
N ALA A 95 1.26 -21.98 -0.72
CA ALA A 95 -0.11 -21.50 -0.75
C ALA A 95 -0.03 -19.98 -0.53
N LEU A 96 -0.13 -19.22 -1.63
CA LEU A 96 -0.10 -17.77 -1.57
C LEU A 96 -1.45 -17.40 -0.99
N GLU A 97 -1.49 -17.21 0.31
CA GLU A 97 -2.66 -16.71 1.03
C GLU A 97 -2.84 -15.24 0.65
N ILE A 98 -3.37 -15.02 -0.56
CA ILE A 98 -3.72 -13.69 -1.02
C ILE A 98 -5.06 -13.33 -0.36
N PRO A 99 -5.09 -12.33 0.52
CA PRO A 99 -6.31 -11.98 1.24
C PRO A 99 -7.33 -11.38 0.27
N SER A 100 -8.49 -12.02 0.15
CA SER A 100 -9.66 -11.42 -0.49
C SER A 100 -10.36 -10.49 0.51
N HIS A 101 -10.60 -9.26 0.11
CA HIS A 101 -11.43 -8.32 0.86
C HIS A 101 -12.37 -7.61 -0.12
N LYS A 102 -13.45 -7.01 0.39
CA LYS A 102 -14.39 -6.26 -0.44
C LYS A 102 -13.68 -5.04 -1.02
N ILE A 103 -13.61 -4.95 -2.35
CA ILE A 103 -12.99 -3.85 -3.08
C ILE A 103 -14.12 -2.94 -3.57
N GLU A 104 -14.04 -1.65 -3.30
CA GLU A 104 -15.03 -0.68 -3.77
C GLU A 104 -14.95 -0.50 -5.30
N GLU A 105 -16.11 -0.40 -5.93
CA GLU A 105 -16.24 -0.17 -7.37
C GLU A 105 -15.90 1.31 -7.67
N GLY A 106 -14.86 1.54 -8.49
CA GLY A 106 -14.41 2.90 -8.87
C GLY A 106 -12.92 3.18 -8.66
N LEU A 107 -12.16 2.26 -8.05
CA LEU A 107 -10.70 2.36 -7.99
C LEU A 107 -10.07 2.08 -9.37
N PRO A 108 -8.98 2.75 -9.75
CA PRO A 108 -8.26 2.44 -10.97
C PRO A 108 -7.76 0.99 -10.94
N GLU A 109 -8.12 0.22 -11.96
CA GLU A 109 -7.78 -1.19 -12.06
C GLU A 109 -6.50 -1.39 -12.87
N VAL A 110 -5.66 -2.31 -12.40
CA VAL A 110 -4.38 -2.66 -13.02
C VAL A 110 -4.21 -4.16 -12.96
N THR A 111 -3.83 -4.77 -14.09
CA THR A 111 -3.55 -6.20 -14.16
C THR A 111 -2.07 -6.45 -13.96
N ALA A 112 -1.74 -7.47 -13.17
CA ALA A 112 -0.37 -7.89 -12.89
C ALA A 112 -0.22 -9.40 -13.05
N TRP A 113 0.90 -9.83 -13.63
CA TRP A 113 1.23 -11.25 -13.73
C TRP A 113 2.18 -11.66 -12.62
N LEU A 114 1.88 -12.78 -11.97
CA LEU A 114 2.75 -13.38 -10.97
C LEU A 114 4.01 -13.90 -11.65
N ARG A 115 5.18 -13.44 -11.21
CA ARG A 115 6.48 -13.93 -11.69
C ARG A 115 7.20 -14.73 -10.61
N ARG A 116 7.84 -15.82 -11.01
CA ARG A 116 8.74 -16.61 -10.14
C ARG A 116 10.18 -16.09 -10.19
N GLU A 117 10.61 -15.70 -11.39
CA GLU A 117 11.97 -15.24 -11.63
C GLU A 117 12.18 -13.79 -11.20
N SER A 118 13.39 -13.51 -10.74
CA SER A 118 13.83 -12.19 -10.31
C SER A 118 15.29 -11.95 -10.71
N GLY A 119 15.78 -10.72 -10.51
CA GLY A 119 17.17 -10.35 -10.78
C GLY A 119 17.34 -9.42 -11.98
N THR A 120 18.52 -8.81 -12.06
CA THR A 120 18.81 -7.69 -12.98
C THR A 120 18.67 -8.08 -14.45
N ASN A 121 19.25 -9.21 -14.85
CA ASN A 121 19.23 -9.68 -16.25
C ASN A 121 17.81 -10.05 -16.71
N PHE A 122 17.05 -10.71 -15.83
CA PHE A 122 15.65 -11.04 -16.10
C PHE A 122 14.81 -9.77 -16.25
N CYS A 123 14.89 -8.85 -15.29
CA CYS A 123 14.16 -7.58 -15.33
C CYS A 123 14.54 -6.72 -16.55
N SER A 124 15.80 -6.76 -17.00
CA SER A 124 16.22 -6.08 -18.23
C SER A 124 15.54 -6.67 -19.47
N LYS A 125 15.49 -8.00 -19.59
CA LYS A 125 14.76 -8.68 -20.69
C LYS A 125 13.26 -8.44 -20.61
N LEU A 126 12.69 -8.42 -19.40
CA LEU A 126 11.28 -8.19 -19.15
C LEU A 126 10.85 -6.80 -19.67
N ARG A 127 11.63 -5.76 -19.39
CA ARG A 127 11.38 -4.39 -19.90
C ARG A 127 11.47 -4.32 -21.42
N LYS A 128 12.42 -5.02 -22.03
CA LYS A 128 12.52 -5.12 -23.50
C LYS A 128 11.30 -5.77 -24.14
N ARG A 129 10.60 -6.65 -23.41
CA ARG A 129 9.34 -7.27 -23.84
C ARG A 129 8.11 -6.40 -23.58
N GLY A 130 8.26 -5.19 -23.04
CA GLY A 130 7.15 -4.29 -22.72
C GLY A 130 6.49 -4.58 -21.38
N HIS A 131 7.19 -5.24 -20.45
CA HIS A 131 6.68 -5.48 -19.10
C HIS A 131 7.54 -4.77 -18.04
N THR A 132 6.90 -4.10 -17.10
CA THR A 132 7.55 -3.42 -15.98
C THR A 132 7.56 -4.34 -14.76
N PRO A 133 8.73 -4.65 -14.17
CA PRO A 133 8.78 -5.44 -12.94
C PRO A 133 8.15 -4.67 -11.78
N CYS A 134 7.52 -5.40 -10.87
CA CYS A 134 6.88 -4.88 -9.68
C CYS A 134 7.10 -5.82 -8.49
N VAL A 135 7.00 -5.27 -7.28
CA VAL A 135 6.96 -6.03 -6.03
C VAL A 135 5.75 -5.56 -5.21
N LEU A 136 4.90 -6.51 -4.84
CA LEU A 136 3.84 -6.32 -3.85
C LEU A 136 4.33 -6.83 -2.49
N PHE A 137 4.37 -5.96 -1.49
CA PHE A 137 4.85 -6.32 -0.15
C PHE A 137 3.83 -6.01 0.93
N SER A 138 4.11 -6.53 2.13
CA SER A 138 3.27 -6.37 3.32
C SER A 138 1.91 -7.05 3.22
N LEU A 139 1.88 -8.18 2.52
CA LEU A 139 0.78 -9.14 2.60
C LEU A 139 0.72 -9.77 4.01
N PRO A 140 -0.42 -10.38 4.38
CA PRO A 140 -0.50 -11.18 5.60
C PRO A 140 0.63 -12.22 5.63
N GLY A 141 1.17 -12.47 6.82
CA GLY A 141 2.37 -13.29 6.99
C GLY A 141 3.68 -12.62 6.57
N ASN A 142 3.68 -11.29 6.32
CA ASN A 142 4.84 -10.51 5.90
C ASN A 142 5.50 -11.05 4.61
N THR A 143 4.68 -11.61 3.73
CA THR A 143 5.11 -12.15 2.44
C THR A 143 5.21 -11.05 1.39
N ALA A 144 6.06 -11.29 0.38
CA ALA A 144 6.21 -10.41 -0.77
C ALA A 144 6.02 -11.20 -2.07
N LEU A 145 5.25 -10.65 -2.99
CA LEU A 145 5.04 -11.20 -4.32
C LEU A 145 5.84 -10.42 -5.34
N SER A 146 6.54 -11.17 -6.18
CA SER A 146 7.15 -10.64 -7.39
C SER A 146 6.10 -10.63 -8.49
N LEU A 147 5.84 -9.45 -9.06
CA LEU A 147 4.82 -9.25 -10.11
C LEU A 147 5.45 -8.59 -11.35
N SER A 148 4.76 -8.66 -12.49
CA SER A 148 5.03 -7.87 -13.69
C SER A 148 3.75 -7.14 -14.14
N LEU A 149 3.91 -5.90 -14.57
CA LEU A 149 2.85 -5.05 -15.12
C LEU A 149 3.09 -4.83 -16.61
N ASP A 150 2.07 -4.50 -17.39
CA ASP A 150 2.27 -4.00 -18.75
C ASP A 150 2.92 -2.61 -18.65
N ALA A 151 3.96 -2.35 -19.45
CA ALA A 151 4.61 -1.05 -19.53
C ALA A 151 3.64 0.06 -19.93
N LYS A 152 2.61 -0.26 -20.73
CA LYS A 152 1.57 0.71 -21.13
C LYS A 152 0.72 1.15 -19.94
N ASP A 153 0.26 0.19 -19.13
CA ASP A 153 -0.54 0.47 -17.93
C ASP A 153 0.28 1.22 -16.89
N ALA A 154 1.52 0.77 -16.66
CA ALA A 154 2.51 1.46 -15.84
C ALA A 154 2.69 2.93 -16.26
N ALA A 155 2.89 3.18 -17.56
CA ALA A 155 3.05 4.53 -18.09
C ALA A 155 1.76 5.36 -17.98
N ARG A 156 0.58 4.75 -18.20
CA ARG A 156 -0.73 5.41 -18.04
C ARG A 156 -0.91 5.93 -16.62
N LEU A 157 -0.65 5.09 -15.61
CA LEU A 157 -0.77 5.45 -14.19
C LEU A 157 0.13 6.65 -13.84
N VAL A 158 1.38 6.65 -14.31
CA VAL A 158 2.32 7.75 -14.05
C VAL A 158 1.91 9.03 -14.76
N ARG A 159 1.37 8.95 -15.99
CA ARG A 159 0.90 10.13 -16.72
C ARG A 159 -0.35 10.74 -16.08
N GLU A 160 -1.26 9.92 -15.60
CA GLU A 160 -2.54 10.37 -15.04
C GLU A 160 -2.38 10.99 -13.63
N TYR A 161 -1.61 10.35 -12.76
CA TYR A 161 -1.48 10.76 -11.35
C TYR A 161 -0.14 11.44 -11.03
N GLY A 162 0.82 11.38 -11.94
CA GLY A 162 2.19 11.83 -11.68
C GLY A 162 2.92 10.92 -10.69
N ARG A 163 4.24 11.12 -10.57
CA ARG A 163 5.09 10.31 -9.67
C ARG A 163 4.69 10.41 -8.21
N ASN A 164 4.35 11.62 -7.75
CA ASN A 164 3.99 11.87 -6.35
C ASN A 164 2.53 11.53 -6.06
N GLY A 165 1.61 11.78 -7.00
CA GLY A 165 0.19 11.46 -6.78
C GLY A 165 -0.08 9.96 -6.73
N LEU A 166 0.75 9.14 -7.38
CA LEU A 166 0.67 7.68 -7.22
C LEU A 166 0.85 7.21 -5.78
N GLN A 167 1.61 7.94 -4.95
CA GLN A 167 1.78 7.56 -3.55
C GLN A 167 0.52 7.72 -2.71
N ALA A 168 -0.42 8.54 -3.18
CA ALA A 168 -1.70 8.83 -2.56
C ALA A 168 -2.88 8.26 -3.35
N GLN A 169 -2.62 7.33 -4.27
CA GLN A 169 -3.64 6.68 -5.08
C GLN A 169 -3.76 5.20 -4.75
N VAL A 170 -4.95 4.80 -4.31
CA VAL A 170 -5.24 3.40 -4.06
C VAL A 170 -5.69 2.75 -5.36
N LEU A 171 -5.11 1.60 -5.67
CA LEU A 171 -5.37 0.87 -6.91
C LEU A 171 -6.00 -0.49 -6.60
N ARG A 172 -6.80 -0.99 -7.52
CA ARG A 172 -7.22 -2.39 -7.56
C ARG A 172 -6.24 -3.16 -8.43
N LEU A 173 -5.52 -4.10 -7.82
CA LEU A 173 -4.57 -4.96 -8.51
C LEU A 173 -5.19 -6.33 -8.76
N ASN A 174 -5.36 -6.68 -10.04
CA ASN A 174 -5.83 -7.99 -10.47
C ASN A 174 -4.62 -8.86 -10.77
N ILE A 175 -4.35 -9.84 -9.91
CA ILE A 175 -3.21 -10.75 -10.03
C ILE A 175 -3.64 -11.92 -10.92
N GLN A 176 -2.92 -12.15 -12.01
CA GLN A 176 -3.08 -13.27 -12.92
C GLN A 176 -1.86 -14.19 -12.82
N GLN A 177 -2.03 -15.48 -13.09
CA GLN A 177 -0.88 -16.34 -13.35
C GLN A 177 -0.35 -16.04 -14.75
N GLU A 178 0.98 -16.07 -14.91
CA GLU A 178 1.57 -15.99 -16.24
C GLU A 178 0.99 -17.13 -17.10
N PRO A 179 0.51 -16.85 -18.32
CA PRO A 179 0.04 -17.91 -19.20
C PRO A 179 1.17 -18.91 -19.40
N PRO A 180 0.89 -20.23 -19.38
CA PRO A 180 1.92 -21.23 -19.61
C PRO A 180 2.53 -20.97 -20.98
N THR A 181 3.79 -20.53 -20.99
CA THR A 181 4.51 -20.26 -22.23
C THR A 181 4.56 -21.55 -23.03
N SER A 182 3.89 -21.57 -24.18
CA SER A 182 3.87 -22.68 -25.13
C SER A 182 5.23 -22.81 -25.81
N SER A 183 6.26 -23.17 -25.06
CA SER A 183 7.54 -23.57 -25.61
C SER A 183 7.51 -25.09 -25.83
N SER A 184 7.65 -25.47 -27.10
CA SER A 184 7.88 -26.80 -27.68
C SER A 184 6.73 -27.83 -27.67
N SER A 185 5.83 -27.74 -28.65
CA SER A 185 5.45 -28.90 -29.48
C SER A 185 4.66 -28.46 -30.72
N SER A 186 5.20 -28.84 -31.87
CA SER A 186 4.58 -28.87 -33.20
C SER A 186 3.14 -29.40 -33.15
N GLY A 187 2.24 -28.83 -33.95
CA GLY A 187 0.95 -29.46 -34.26
C GLY A 187 -0.21 -28.49 -34.38
N GLU A 188 -0.70 -28.35 -35.61
CA GLU A 188 -1.74 -27.44 -36.10
C GLU A 188 -3.18 -27.71 -35.58
N GLN A 189 -3.36 -28.00 -34.28
CA GLN A 189 -4.71 -28.21 -33.69
C GLN A 189 -5.06 -27.20 -32.58
N GLN A 190 -4.45 -26.02 -32.57
CA GLN A 190 -4.60 -25.06 -31.47
C GLN A 190 -5.68 -23.97 -31.67
N GLN A 191 -6.35 -23.87 -32.83
CA GLN A 191 -7.28 -22.76 -33.07
C GLN A 191 -8.67 -22.90 -32.42
N GLN A 192 -9.17 -24.11 -32.14
CA GLN A 192 -10.49 -24.29 -31.50
C GLN A 192 -10.42 -24.36 -29.95
N GLN A 193 -9.30 -24.77 -29.36
CA GLN A 193 -9.14 -24.73 -27.90
C GLN A 193 -8.73 -23.34 -27.36
N GLN A 194 -8.12 -22.48 -28.19
CA GLN A 194 -7.79 -21.12 -27.79
C GLN A 194 -9.02 -20.22 -27.58
N GLN A 195 -10.14 -20.47 -28.28
CA GLN A 195 -11.38 -19.69 -28.06
C GLN A 195 -12.11 -20.05 -26.76
N GLN A 196 -11.99 -21.28 -26.26
CA GLN A 196 -12.57 -21.67 -24.98
C GLN A 196 -11.69 -21.28 -23.79
N GLN A 197 -10.36 -21.25 -23.95
CA GLN A 197 -9.44 -20.78 -22.88
C GLN A 197 -9.47 -19.26 -22.65
N GLN A 198 -9.92 -18.47 -23.63
CA GLN A 198 -10.10 -17.02 -23.46
C GLN A 198 -11.29 -16.65 -22.56
N GLN A 199 -12.26 -17.56 -22.34
CA GLN A 199 -13.50 -17.24 -21.60
C GLN A 199 -13.40 -17.46 -20.07
N GLN A 200 -12.30 -18.00 -19.54
CA GLN A 200 -12.16 -18.27 -18.09
C GLN A 200 -10.81 -17.86 -17.47
N GLN A 201 -10.15 -16.81 -17.98
CA GLN A 201 -9.05 -16.19 -17.22
C GLN A 201 -9.63 -15.31 -16.10
N GLN A 202 -10.19 -15.95 -15.07
CA GLN A 202 -10.52 -15.25 -13.83
C GLN A 202 -9.19 -14.81 -13.17
N PRO A 203 -9.10 -13.57 -12.66
CA PRO A 203 -7.94 -13.15 -11.89
C PRO A 203 -7.79 -14.08 -10.67
N LEU A 204 -6.57 -14.55 -10.43
CA LEU A 204 -6.24 -15.43 -9.30
C LEU A 204 -6.67 -14.78 -7.97
N ALA A 205 -6.46 -13.46 -7.86
CA ALA A 205 -6.94 -12.65 -6.77
C ALA A 205 -7.02 -11.18 -7.19
N SER A 206 -7.99 -10.45 -6.63
CA SER A 206 -8.02 -8.99 -6.68
C SER A 206 -7.63 -8.44 -5.31
N VAL A 207 -6.73 -7.46 -5.29
CA VAL A 207 -6.14 -6.92 -4.06
C VAL A 207 -6.07 -5.40 -4.13
N ARG A 208 -6.44 -4.72 -3.04
CA ARG A 208 -6.23 -3.28 -2.88
C ARG A 208 -4.79 -2.97 -2.50
N VAL A 209 -4.16 -2.11 -3.29
CA VAL A 209 -2.74 -1.79 -3.16
C VAL A 209 -2.51 -0.29 -3.23
N LEU A 210 -1.44 0.15 -2.58
CA LEU A 210 -0.96 1.53 -2.62
C LEU A 210 0.46 1.55 -3.19
N PRO A 211 0.72 2.22 -4.31
CA PRO A 211 2.08 2.47 -4.76
C PRO A 211 2.84 3.27 -3.71
N LYS A 212 4.02 2.79 -3.32
CA LYS A 212 4.91 3.55 -2.43
C LYS A 212 5.98 4.29 -3.19
N GLU A 213 6.56 3.64 -4.18
CA GLU A 213 7.65 4.20 -4.96
C GLU A 213 7.54 3.75 -6.41
N VAL A 214 7.92 4.67 -7.29
CA VAL A 214 8.01 4.46 -8.73
C VAL A 214 9.41 4.85 -9.16
N HIS A 215 10.13 3.90 -9.73
CA HIS A 215 11.43 4.15 -10.33
C HIS A 215 11.23 4.41 -11.82
N MET A 216 11.76 5.53 -12.28
CA MET A 216 11.72 5.92 -13.68
C MET A 216 13.14 6.13 -14.18
N ASN A 217 13.36 5.81 -15.44
CA ASN A 217 14.61 6.12 -16.12
C ASN A 217 14.73 7.64 -16.29
N ALA A 218 15.87 8.23 -15.92
CA ALA A 218 16.07 9.68 -16.00
C ALA A 218 16.15 10.21 -17.44
N VAL A 219 16.58 9.37 -18.39
CA VAL A 219 16.79 9.76 -19.80
C VAL A 219 15.58 9.39 -20.64
N SER A 220 15.17 8.12 -20.59
CA SER A 220 14.05 7.63 -21.42
C SER A 220 12.68 7.97 -20.84
N LEU A 221 12.59 8.35 -19.57
CA LEU A 221 11.32 8.57 -18.83
C LEU A 221 10.41 7.34 -18.74
N ASP A 222 10.93 6.16 -19.10
CA ASP A 222 10.23 4.88 -18.98
C ASP A 222 10.15 4.44 -17.51
N VAL A 223 9.07 3.73 -17.16
CA VAL A 223 8.89 3.22 -15.80
C VAL A 223 9.64 1.90 -15.63
N GLU A 224 10.65 1.91 -14.77
CA GLU A 224 11.56 0.79 -14.58
C GLU A 224 11.10 -0.19 -13.52
N ASN A 225 10.43 0.28 -12.46
CA ASN A 225 9.99 -0.56 -11.34
C ASN A 225 8.88 0.11 -10.51
N PHE A 226 7.94 -0.70 -10.02
CA PHE A 226 6.93 -0.30 -9.04
C PHE A 226 7.08 -1.05 -7.71
N ARG A 227 7.01 -0.32 -6.60
CA ARG A 227 6.90 -0.89 -5.25
C ARG A 227 5.48 -0.65 -4.73
N LEU A 228 4.68 -1.71 -4.68
CA LEU A 228 3.27 -1.70 -4.25
C LEU A 228 3.14 -2.27 -2.85
N MET A 229 2.37 -1.60 -1.99
CA MET A 229 2.09 -2.06 -0.64
C MET A 229 0.64 -2.55 -0.55
N PHE A 230 0.42 -3.70 0.07
CA PHE A 230 -0.93 -4.16 0.40
C PHE A 230 -1.62 -3.20 1.39
N CYS A 231 -2.79 -2.68 1.01
CA CYS A 231 -3.50 -1.62 1.74
C CYS A 231 -4.99 -1.96 1.90
N PRO A 232 -5.38 -2.76 2.92
CA PRO A 232 -6.79 -2.94 3.27
C PRO A 232 -7.36 -1.65 3.89
N PRO A 233 -8.70 -1.47 3.91
CA PRO A 233 -9.35 -0.24 4.38
C PRO A 233 -9.01 0.15 5.82
N ASP A 234 -8.86 -0.82 6.72
CA ASP A 234 -8.68 -0.56 8.14
C ASP A 234 -7.22 -0.31 8.53
N ARG A 235 -6.29 -0.46 7.57
CA ARG A 235 -4.86 -0.32 7.86
C ARG A 235 -4.44 1.14 7.87
N LEU A 236 -3.75 1.55 8.93
CA LEU A 236 -3.08 2.84 9.00
C LEU A 236 -1.83 2.86 8.12
N VAL A 237 -1.75 3.86 7.24
CA VAL A 237 -0.69 4.01 6.26
C VAL A 237 -0.17 5.45 6.24
N THR A 238 1.14 5.60 6.14
CA THR A 238 1.76 6.91 5.88
C THR A 238 1.76 7.20 4.38
N VAL A 239 1.10 8.26 3.96
CA VAL A 239 0.90 8.66 2.56
C VAL A 239 1.44 10.07 2.33
N GLU A 240 2.17 10.28 1.25
CA GLU A 240 2.53 11.63 0.79
C GLU A 240 1.48 12.13 -0.19
N THR A 241 0.55 12.94 0.30
CA THR A 241 -0.58 13.42 -0.53
C THR A 241 -0.19 14.70 -1.26
N PRO A 242 -0.27 14.75 -2.60
CA PRO A 242 0.02 15.96 -3.35
C PRO A 242 -1.03 17.04 -3.11
N VAL A 243 -0.58 18.29 -3.19
CA VAL A 243 -1.39 19.47 -2.96
C VAL A 243 -1.82 20.10 -4.29
N LYS A 244 -3.12 20.39 -4.43
CA LYS A 244 -3.69 21.12 -5.56
C LYS A 244 -4.24 22.46 -5.07
N ILE A 245 -3.76 23.55 -5.66
CA ILE A 245 -4.24 24.90 -5.33
C ILE A 245 -5.55 25.16 -6.05
N TRP A 246 -6.52 25.71 -5.33
CA TRP A 246 -7.83 26.10 -5.83
C TRP A 246 -8.05 27.62 -5.71
N ASN A 247 -8.67 28.25 -6.72
CA ASN A 247 -8.93 29.70 -6.81
C ASN A 247 -7.70 30.62 -6.72
N ALA A 248 -6.58 30.22 -7.34
CA ALA A 248 -5.36 31.01 -7.35
C ALA A 248 -5.53 32.40 -8.00
N ASP A 249 -6.41 32.51 -8.98
CA ASP A 249 -6.74 33.69 -9.77
C ASP A 249 -7.53 34.76 -8.99
N ILE A 250 -8.37 34.33 -8.04
CA ILE A 250 -9.23 35.21 -7.26
C ILE A 250 -8.45 35.84 -6.09
N ALA A 251 -7.38 35.19 -5.65
CA ALA A 251 -6.60 35.57 -4.47
C ALA A 251 -6.09 37.03 -4.55
N PRO A 252 -6.30 37.85 -3.49
CA PRO A 252 -5.91 39.25 -3.49
C PRO A 252 -4.40 39.42 -3.62
N GLY A 253 -3.60 38.49 -3.08
CA GLY A 253 -2.15 38.52 -3.23
C GLY A 253 -1.66 38.35 -4.67
N VAL A 254 -2.37 37.54 -5.48
CA VAL A 254 -2.05 37.34 -6.90
C VAL A 254 -2.51 38.55 -7.72
N LYS A 255 -3.71 39.06 -7.45
CA LYS A 255 -4.24 40.28 -8.09
C LYS A 255 -3.39 41.52 -7.82
N ALA A 256 -2.73 41.59 -6.66
CA ALA A 256 -1.78 42.64 -6.31
C ALA A 256 -0.41 42.52 -7.02
N GLY A 257 -0.24 41.57 -7.95
CA GLY A 257 1.01 41.34 -8.67
C GLY A 257 1.99 40.40 -7.95
N GLY A 258 1.56 39.72 -6.89
CA GLY A 258 2.30 38.62 -6.28
C GLY A 258 2.14 37.30 -7.03
N TRP A 259 2.91 36.29 -6.65
CA TRP A 259 2.74 34.92 -7.16
C TRP A 259 2.71 33.90 -6.04
N LEU A 260 2.06 32.77 -6.32
CA LEU A 260 1.98 31.64 -5.41
C LEU A 260 3.20 30.75 -5.57
N HIS A 261 3.97 30.63 -4.50
CA HIS A 261 5.11 29.72 -4.45
C HIS A 261 4.77 28.51 -3.58
N VAL A 262 4.56 27.36 -4.21
CA VAL A 262 4.39 26.07 -3.53
C VAL A 262 5.74 25.61 -3.03
N VAL A 263 5.96 25.70 -1.72
CA VAL A 263 7.21 25.26 -1.07
C VAL A 263 7.22 23.74 -0.96
N ASN A 264 6.14 23.16 -0.44
CA ASN A 264 5.97 21.71 -0.34
C ASN A 264 4.82 21.28 -1.25
N ARG A 265 5.14 20.44 -2.23
CA ARG A 265 4.14 19.90 -3.17
C ARG A 265 3.36 18.72 -2.61
N THR A 266 3.87 18.09 -1.56
CA THR A 266 3.26 16.94 -0.88
C THR A 266 3.16 17.20 0.62
N VAL A 267 2.12 16.65 1.23
CA VAL A 267 1.88 16.69 2.67
C VAL A 267 1.92 15.25 3.19
N PRO A 268 2.83 14.90 4.12
CA PRO A 268 2.88 13.57 4.69
C PRO A 268 1.76 13.41 5.74
N LEU A 269 0.85 12.49 5.45
CA LEU A 269 -0.31 12.17 6.27
C LEU A 269 -0.23 10.73 6.77
N LEU A 270 -0.71 10.50 7.99
CA LEU A 270 -1.07 9.18 8.49
C LEU A 270 -2.58 9.03 8.29
N CYS A 271 -2.99 8.19 7.35
CA CYS A 271 -4.39 7.99 6.99
C CYS A 271 -4.75 6.51 7.10
N GLU A 272 -6.00 6.23 7.44
CA GLU A 272 -6.59 4.91 7.22
C GLU A 272 -6.73 4.63 5.72
N GLY A 273 -6.68 3.36 5.34
CA GLY A 273 -6.71 2.96 3.94
C GLY A 273 -7.92 3.50 3.18
N TRP A 274 -9.11 3.56 3.80
CA TRP A 274 -10.32 4.11 3.18
C TRP A 274 -10.28 5.64 2.99
N ALA A 275 -9.55 6.36 3.85
CA ALA A 275 -9.50 7.84 3.86
C ALA A 275 -8.47 8.43 2.87
N VAL A 276 -7.66 7.59 2.21
CA VAL A 276 -6.63 8.05 1.27
C VAL A 276 -7.25 8.77 0.08
N ARG A 277 -6.76 9.99 -0.21
CA ARG A 277 -7.26 10.84 -1.32
C ARG A 277 -6.17 11.12 -2.36
N PRO A 278 -6.54 11.27 -3.64
CA PRO A 278 -5.60 11.59 -4.72
C PRO A 278 -4.82 12.89 -4.53
N TYR A 279 -5.53 13.92 -4.10
CA TYR A 279 -5.08 15.29 -4.02
C TYR A 279 -5.73 15.96 -2.80
N LEU A 280 -5.00 16.90 -2.23
CA LEU A 280 -5.50 17.78 -1.19
C LEU A 280 -5.76 19.16 -1.75
N GLU A 281 -6.99 19.62 -1.68
CA GLU A 281 -7.39 20.92 -2.20
C GLU A 281 -7.06 22.01 -1.18
N LEU A 282 -6.24 22.98 -1.59
CA LEU A 282 -5.95 24.17 -0.80
C LEU A 282 -6.62 25.39 -1.41
N ASP A 283 -7.61 25.92 -0.70
CA ASP A 283 -8.26 27.18 -1.07
C ASP A 283 -7.38 28.37 -0.70
N VAL A 284 -7.02 29.18 -1.69
CA VAL A 284 -6.18 30.39 -1.51
C VAL A 284 -6.93 31.69 -1.76
N ARG A 285 -8.27 31.68 -1.83
CA ARG A 285 -9.13 32.87 -2.08
C ARG A 285 -8.78 34.09 -1.23
N ASN A 286 -8.44 33.87 0.05
CA ASN A 286 -8.23 34.95 1.01
C ASN A 286 -6.75 35.30 1.22
N MET A 287 -5.83 34.69 0.46
CA MET A 287 -4.40 34.82 0.71
C MET A 287 -3.84 36.15 0.17
N ARG A 288 -3.23 36.96 1.04
CA ARG A 288 -2.60 38.25 0.71
C ARG A 288 -1.10 38.08 0.43
N VAL A 289 -0.47 39.14 -0.08
CA VAL A 289 0.98 39.17 -0.27
C VAL A 289 1.68 39.01 1.08
N LYS A 290 2.75 38.20 1.13
CA LYS A 290 3.50 37.80 2.34
C LYS A 290 2.79 36.80 3.26
N ASP A 291 1.56 36.39 2.96
CA ASP A 291 0.90 35.32 3.71
C ASP A 291 1.51 33.95 3.40
N VAL A 292 1.46 33.08 4.40
CA VAL A 292 2.03 31.73 4.37
C VAL A 292 1.04 30.74 4.97
N VAL A 293 0.64 29.75 4.17
CA VAL A 293 -0.13 28.60 4.61
C VAL A 293 0.84 27.53 5.10
N ARG A 294 0.70 27.11 6.35
CA ARG A 294 1.55 26.08 6.99
C ARG A 294 0.84 24.74 7.03
N PHE A 295 1.58 23.65 7.31
CA PHE A 295 0.98 22.32 7.40
C PHE A 295 -0.19 22.23 8.38
N ARG A 296 -0.13 22.94 9.51
CA ARG A 296 -1.24 22.94 10.49
C ARG A 296 -2.53 23.58 9.96
N ASP A 297 -2.42 24.49 8.99
CA ASP A 297 -3.55 25.29 8.48
C ASP A 297 -4.22 24.58 7.28
N VAL A 298 -3.67 23.44 6.85
CA VAL A 298 -4.16 22.65 5.73
C VAL A 298 -5.40 21.85 6.15
N PRO A 299 -6.51 21.90 5.38
CA PRO A 299 -7.68 21.08 5.64
C PRO A 299 -7.31 19.59 5.49
N LEU A 300 -7.64 18.77 6.49
CA LEU A 300 -7.40 17.33 6.47
C LEU A 300 -8.73 16.58 6.28
N PRO A 301 -8.76 15.52 5.45
CA PRO A 301 -9.94 14.68 5.35
C PRO A 301 -10.13 13.85 6.64
N GLN A 302 -11.35 13.35 6.83
CA GLN A 302 -11.70 12.52 7.98
C GLN A 302 -10.80 11.26 8.03
N GLY A 303 -10.32 10.89 9.21
CA GLY A 303 -9.44 9.72 9.39
C GLY A 303 -7.97 9.95 9.02
N CYS A 304 -7.57 11.17 8.63
CA CYS A 304 -6.17 11.53 8.40
C CYS A 304 -5.60 12.41 9.52
N LYS A 305 -4.34 12.16 9.88
CA LYS A 305 -3.53 12.93 10.83
C LYS A 305 -2.25 13.41 10.16
N LEU A 306 -1.76 14.59 10.52
CA LEU A 306 -0.46 15.06 10.02
C LEU A 306 0.68 14.23 10.61
N LYS A 307 1.59 13.75 9.75
CA LYS A 307 2.80 13.03 10.15
C LYS A 307 4.05 13.88 9.85
N VAL A 308 4.07 15.09 10.38
CA VAL A 308 5.15 16.07 10.20
C VAL A 308 5.84 16.30 11.54
N LYS A 309 7.18 16.47 11.54
CA LYS A 309 7.94 16.88 12.73
C LYS A 309 7.62 18.33 13.13
N ASP A 310 7.67 19.23 12.15
CA ASP A 310 7.44 20.66 12.32
C ASP A 310 6.12 21.12 11.68
N PRO A 311 5.05 21.36 12.47
CA PRO A 311 3.74 21.75 11.93
C PRO A 311 3.71 23.19 11.37
N LEU A 312 4.75 23.99 11.66
CA LEU A 312 4.91 25.36 11.20
C LEU A 312 5.58 25.48 9.83
N GLN A 313 6.02 24.38 9.24
CA GLN A 313 6.67 24.41 7.92
C GLN A 313 5.66 24.88 6.84
N PRO A 314 6.08 25.78 5.93
CA PRO A 314 5.20 26.33 4.91
C PRO A 314 4.87 25.31 3.82
N VAL A 315 3.63 25.33 3.35
CA VAL A 315 3.17 24.56 2.18
C VAL A 315 3.11 25.47 0.95
N VAL A 316 2.39 26.58 1.06
CA VAL A 316 2.27 27.61 0.02
C VAL A 316 2.54 28.98 0.64
N ARG A 317 3.26 29.82 -0.06
CA ARG A 317 3.47 31.23 0.31
C ARG A 317 3.13 32.14 -0.86
N CYS A 318 2.53 33.30 -0.57
CA CYS A 318 2.35 34.34 -1.56
C CYS A 318 3.54 35.30 -1.52
N ALA A 319 4.40 35.25 -2.54
CA ALA A 319 5.54 36.14 -2.64
C ALA A 319 5.14 37.45 -3.34
N ALA A 320 5.74 38.56 -2.89
CA ALA A 320 5.66 39.84 -3.57
C ALA A 320 6.67 39.89 -4.73
N ARG A 321 6.39 40.71 -5.74
CA ARG A 321 7.39 41.13 -6.72
C ARG A 321 8.56 41.81 -6.01
N VAL A 322 9.74 41.21 -6.14
CA VAL A 322 10.99 41.78 -5.63
C VAL A 322 11.37 42.91 -6.60
N GLY A 323 11.38 44.16 -6.12
CA GLY A 323 11.79 45.35 -6.90
C GLY A 323 10.66 46.27 -7.39
N GLY A 324 9.58 46.42 -6.61
CA GLY A 324 8.68 47.56 -6.76
C GLY A 324 8.88 48.47 -5.54
N ASP A 325 9.37 49.69 -5.79
CA ASP A 325 9.46 50.76 -4.81
C ASP A 325 8.08 51.18 -4.28
#